data_AF-A0A078AT38-F1
#
_entry.id   AF-A0A078AT38-F1
#
_cell.length_a   1.000
_cell.length_b   1.000
_cell.length_c   1.000
_cell.angle_alpha   90.00
_cell.angle_beta   90.00
_cell.angle_gamma   90.00
#
_symmetry.space_group_name_H-M   'P 1'
#
loop_
_entity.id
_entity.type
_entity.pdbx_description
1 polymer ?
#
loop_
_entity_poly.entity_id
_entity_poly.type
_entity_poly.pdbx_seq_one_letter_code
_entity_poly.pdbx_strand_id
1 'polypeptide(L)'
;MFNEEQLIQPIYPAFHFGFANKILINSSQVEIFIKGEEKLVGYFQVDITDSDIKQYREITSWSNEKIIKELQDNVDKYLKLVAGFGTCFGVFQNNLAALETIVKQLSTRDRLNLPILIYTTFKSQHQDDGELIQGINLDHPKDVHQKYDELFLSKLKDDNETTDSVVSIEYHLINLPVTLGSNQQNLMIVLSETDRPDYFENKVIQSIIKFKWNQYTKSFYQNRFYTYLIFMASFIFDIFYSTYAFAQENDSDQKVDNQDTEIFQPNIWIKISTKAICSIVLCYFLTYEISQIRVQGKEYFSDGWNYFDFSHILAFAAFCILDFTTENQDNLILIKILVIILSFMKLFFFLRIYDGFSFLVQMMAGVFKDLKYFLFKLMNTMALTSWHIF
;
A
#
# COMPACT_ATOMS: atom_id res chain seq x y z
N MET A 1 5.23 6.21 -55.47
CA MET A 1 6.61 6.11 -55.97
C MET A 1 7.22 7.50 -55.80
N PHE A 2 7.73 7.80 -54.61
CA PHE A 2 8.39 9.08 -54.31
C PHE A 2 9.90 8.88 -54.44
N ASN A 3 10.61 9.84 -55.04
CA ASN A 3 12.08 9.80 -55.13
C ASN A 3 12.67 9.73 -53.72
N GLU A 4 13.61 8.82 -53.47
CA GLU A 4 14.26 8.68 -52.15
C GLU A 4 14.91 9.99 -51.69
N GLU A 5 15.38 10.82 -52.62
CA GLU A 5 15.92 12.16 -52.33
C GLU A 5 14.88 13.14 -51.74
N GLN A 6 13.59 12.96 -52.03
CA GLN A 6 12.52 13.83 -51.52
C GLN A 6 12.12 13.45 -50.09
N LEU A 7 12.24 12.18 -49.70
CA LEU A 7 11.98 11.71 -48.32
C LEU A 7 12.94 12.30 -47.28
N ILE A 8 14.04 12.90 -47.74
CA ILE A 8 15.08 13.49 -46.90
C ILE A 8 14.68 14.91 -46.44
N GLN A 9 13.67 15.52 -47.06
CA GLN A 9 13.22 16.86 -46.71
C GLN A 9 12.31 16.80 -45.46
N PRO A 10 12.53 17.64 -44.43
CA PRO A 10 11.72 17.69 -43.19
C PRO A 10 10.20 17.86 -43.42
N ILE A 11 9.84 18.37 -44.59
CA ILE A 11 8.46 18.53 -45.07
C ILE A 11 7.73 17.18 -45.17
N TYR A 12 8.41 16.09 -45.58
CA TYR A 12 7.77 14.78 -45.75
C TYR A 12 7.41 14.10 -44.42
N PRO A 13 8.30 14.03 -43.41
CA PRO A 13 7.94 13.60 -42.06
C PRO A 13 6.76 14.38 -41.47
N ALA A 14 6.62 15.66 -41.78
CA ALA A 14 5.51 16.48 -41.30
C ALA A 14 4.13 15.96 -41.76
N PHE A 15 4.03 15.40 -42.97
CA PHE A 15 2.78 14.81 -43.47
C PHE A 15 2.40 13.49 -42.80
N HIS A 16 3.30 12.87 -42.04
CA HIS A 16 3.05 11.63 -41.31
C HIS A 16 2.44 11.84 -39.92
N PHE A 17 2.28 13.09 -39.45
CA PHE A 17 1.59 13.37 -38.18
C PHE A 17 0.07 13.31 -38.36
N GLY A 18 -0.49 12.09 -38.32
CA GLY A 18 -1.93 11.86 -38.42
C GLY A 18 -2.78 12.56 -37.35
N PHE A 19 -2.17 13.08 -36.30
CA PHE A 19 -2.81 13.83 -35.22
C PHE A 19 -2.71 15.36 -35.37
N ALA A 20 -1.96 15.86 -36.36
CA ALA A 20 -1.84 17.29 -36.61
C ALA A 20 -3.16 17.85 -37.20
N ASN A 21 -3.69 18.90 -36.57
CA ASN A 21 -4.88 19.62 -37.05
C ASN A 21 -4.51 20.68 -38.10
N LYS A 22 -3.35 21.32 -37.93
CA LYS A 22 -2.85 22.34 -38.85
C LYS A 22 -1.33 22.26 -38.87
N ILE A 23 -0.75 22.33 -40.06
CA ILE A 23 0.69 22.40 -40.28
C ILE A 23 0.96 23.68 -41.08
N LEU A 24 1.82 24.55 -40.58
CA LEU A 24 2.26 25.75 -41.29
C LEU A 24 3.70 25.53 -41.77
N ILE A 25 3.93 25.64 -43.07
CA ILE A 25 5.25 25.46 -43.67
C ILE A 25 5.74 26.83 -44.10
N ASN A 26 6.79 27.29 -43.43
CA ASN A 26 7.55 28.50 -43.79
C ASN A 26 8.85 28.08 -44.49
N SER A 27 9.58 29.05 -45.06
CA SER A 27 10.84 28.79 -45.77
C SER A 27 11.94 28.17 -44.89
N SER A 28 11.90 28.43 -43.58
CA SER A 28 12.90 27.96 -42.61
C SER A 28 12.37 26.98 -41.56
N GLN A 29 11.05 26.88 -41.37
CA GLN A 29 10.45 26.07 -40.31
C GLN A 29 9.09 25.46 -40.68
N VAL A 30 8.80 24.28 -40.12
CA VAL A 30 7.50 23.62 -40.18
C VAL A 30 6.89 23.64 -38.79
N GLU A 31 5.82 24.39 -38.60
CA GLU A 31 5.08 24.53 -37.35
C GLU A 31 3.90 23.56 -37.30
N ILE A 32 3.68 22.91 -36.16
CA ILE A 32 2.65 21.89 -36.00
C ILE A 32 1.69 22.25 -34.87
N PHE A 33 0.40 22.17 -35.19
CA PHE A 33 -0.72 22.37 -34.29
C PHE A 33 -1.54 21.08 -34.21
N ILE A 34 -1.88 20.63 -33.01
CA ILE A 34 -2.63 19.40 -32.78
C ILE A 34 -4.10 19.70 -32.46
N LYS A 35 -4.98 18.75 -32.77
CA LYS A 35 -6.43 18.89 -32.59
C LYS A 35 -6.77 19.05 -31.10
N GLY A 36 -7.34 20.20 -30.74
CA GLY A 36 -7.73 20.52 -29.36
C GLY A 36 -6.83 21.54 -28.65
N GLU A 37 -5.70 21.93 -29.26
CA GLU A 37 -4.80 22.96 -28.71
C GLU A 37 -4.76 24.18 -29.64
N GLU A 38 -5.00 25.37 -29.10
CA GLU A 38 -4.90 26.64 -29.86
C GLU A 38 -3.45 27.11 -30.05
N LYS A 39 -2.50 26.53 -29.30
CA LYS A 39 -1.09 26.94 -29.29
C LYS A 39 -0.23 25.99 -30.12
N LEU A 40 0.90 26.52 -30.59
CA LEU A 40 1.94 25.74 -31.26
C LEU A 40 2.47 24.63 -30.33
N VAL A 41 2.45 23.38 -30.80
CA VAL A 41 2.91 22.22 -30.01
C VAL A 41 4.39 21.93 -30.24
N GLY A 42 4.90 22.33 -31.41
CA GLY A 42 6.32 22.25 -31.74
C GLY A 42 6.56 22.66 -33.19
N TYR A 43 7.83 22.82 -33.54
CA TYR A 43 8.25 23.13 -34.90
C TYR A 43 9.51 22.34 -35.29
N PHE A 44 9.70 22.15 -36.58
CA PHE A 44 10.92 21.60 -37.17
C PHE A 44 11.66 22.69 -37.94
N GLN A 45 12.98 22.73 -37.87
CA GLN A 45 13.78 23.57 -38.75
C GLN A 45 14.03 22.83 -40.07
N VAL A 46 13.80 23.51 -41.19
CA VAL A 46 13.97 22.97 -42.55
C VAL A 46 15.39 23.19 -43.06
N ASP A 47 16.12 24.15 -42.48
CA ASP A 47 17.49 24.50 -42.84
C ASP A 47 18.50 23.46 -42.33
N ILE A 48 18.63 22.38 -43.09
CA ILE A 48 19.62 21.32 -42.89
C ILE A 48 20.67 21.46 -43.98
N THR A 49 21.92 21.67 -43.56
CA THR A 49 23.05 21.75 -44.48
C THR A 49 23.78 20.40 -44.57
N ASP A 50 24.50 20.16 -45.66
CA ASP A 50 25.36 18.97 -45.81
C ASP A 50 26.40 18.87 -44.67
N SER A 51 26.80 20.00 -44.11
CA SER A 51 27.69 20.04 -42.94
C SER A 51 27.03 19.45 -41.70
N ASP A 52 25.72 19.63 -41.51
CA ASP A 52 24.99 19.11 -40.37
C ASP A 52 24.91 17.57 -40.46
N ILE A 53 24.64 17.04 -41.66
CA ILE A 53 24.58 15.60 -41.91
C ILE A 53 25.94 14.94 -41.66
N LYS A 54 27.03 15.54 -42.13
CA LYS A 54 28.39 15.03 -41.87
C LYS A 54 28.70 14.97 -40.38
N GLN A 55 28.32 16.00 -39.62
CA GLN A 55 28.56 16.03 -38.19
C GLN A 55 27.72 15.01 -37.41
N TYR A 56 26.47 14.76 -37.82
CA TYR A 56 25.66 13.68 -37.25
C TYR A 56 26.28 12.30 -37.49
N ARG A 57 26.95 12.09 -38.64
CA ARG A 57 27.69 10.86 -38.90
C ARG A 57 28.93 10.77 -38.03
N GLU A 58 29.71 11.84 -37.94
CA GLU A 58 30.97 11.87 -37.19
C GLU A 58 30.75 11.70 -35.68
N ILE A 59 29.72 12.33 -35.10
CA ILE A 59 29.49 12.29 -33.64
C ILE A 59 29.22 10.87 -33.12
N THR A 60 28.66 9.98 -33.94
CA THR A 60 28.48 8.56 -33.57
C THR A 60 29.79 7.81 -33.32
N SER A 61 30.90 8.31 -33.87
CA SER A 61 32.23 7.72 -33.71
C SER A 61 33.03 8.32 -32.53
N TRP A 62 32.49 9.33 -31.85
CA TRP A 62 33.19 10.03 -30.79
C TRP A 62 33.10 9.29 -29.44
N SER A 63 34.06 9.54 -28.56
CA SER A 63 34.03 9.09 -27.17
C SER A 63 32.99 9.87 -26.36
N ASN A 64 32.39 9.22 -25.35
CA ASN A 64 31.36 9.83 -24.48
C ASN A 64 31.74 11.20 -23.92
N GLU A 65 32.99 11.40 -23.49
CA GLU A 65 33.45 12.70 -22.95
C GLU A 65 33.36 13.84 -23.98
N LYS A 66 33.72 13.55 -25.23
CA LYS A 66 33.64 14.53 -26.33
C LYS A 66 32.19 14.82 -26.71
N ILE A 67 31.36 13.78 -26.73
CA ILE A 67 29.91 13.92 -27.00
C ILE A 67 29.26 14.80 -25.93
N ILE A 68 29.53 14.56 -24.65
CA ILE A 68 28.98 15.35 -23.55
C ILE A 68 29.39 16.82 -23.67
N LYS A 69 30.68 17.08 -23.95
CA LYS A 69 31.17 18.44 -24.12
C LYS A 69 30.51 19.16 -25.30
N GLU A 70 30.41 18.48 -26.44
CA GLU A 70 29.75 19.04 -27.63
C GLU A 70 28.26 19.31 -27.39
N LEU A 71 27.55 18.40 -26.70
CA LEU A 71 26.14 18.57 -26.37
C LEU A 71 25.90 19.67 -25.34
N GLN A 72 26.87 19.95 -24.46
CA GLN A 72 26.78 21.10 -23.54
C GLN A 72 26.93 22.43 -24.27
N ASP A 73 27.79 22.48 -25.29
CA ASP A 73 28.09 23.71 -26.02
C ASP A 73 27.07 24.00 -27.15
N ASN A 74 26.60 22.97 -27.87
CA ASN A 74 25.87 23.11 -29.14
C ASN A 74 24.61 22.23 -29.26
N VAL A 75 23.83 22.03 -28.19
CA VAL A 75 22.66 21.11 -28.22
C VAL A 75 21.69 21.41 -29.36
N ASP A 76 21.44 22.69 -29.69
CA ASP A 76 20.50 23.14 -30.73
C ASP A 76 20.72 22.50 -32.08
N LYS A 77 21.99 22.31 -32.44
CA LYS A 77 22.37 21.71 -33.70
C LYS A 77 21.85 20.29 -33.83
N TYR A 78 21.80 19.58 -32.72
CA TYR A 78 21.43 18.17 -32.63
C TYR A 78 19.93 17.95 -32.34
N LEU A 79 19.18 19.02 -32.04
CA LEU A 79 17.72 18.94 -31.92
C LEU A 79 17.02 18.94 -33.29
N LYS A 80 17.73 19.34 -34.36
CA LYS A 80 17.21 19.30 -35.72
C LYS A 80 16.86 17.86 -36.16
N LEU A 81 15.78 17.72 -36.89
CA LEU A 81 15.36 16.44 -37.46
C LEU A 81 16.12 16.19 -38.76
N VAL A 82 17.15 15.35 -38.73
CA VAL A 82 17.89 14.95 -39.94
C VAL A 82 17.31 13.66 -40.47
N ALA A 83 16.82 13.67 -41.71
CA ALA A 83 16.24 12.46 -42.30
C ALA A 83 17.27 11.31 -42.40
N GLY A 84 16.82 10.10 -42.07
CA GLY A 84 17.67 8.90 -41.96
C GLY A 84 18.37 8.73 -40.60
N PHE A 85 18.61 9.82 -39.85
CA PHE A 85 19.23 9.77 -38.51
C PHE A 85 18.23 10.09 -37.37
N GLY A 86 17.15 10.79 -37.68
CA GLY A 86 16.20 11.29 -36.68
C GLY A 86 16.72 12.54 -35.97
N THR A 87 16.35 12.70 -34.69
CA THR A 87 16.91 13.73 -33.80
C THR A 87 18.08 13.16 -32.99
N CYS A 88 18.74 13.99 -32.17
CA CYS A 88 19.76 13.53 -31.21
C CYS A 88 19.33 12.31 -30.38
N PHE A 89 18.04 12.20 -30.04
CA PHE A 89 17.53 11.07 -29.26
C PHE A 89 17.69 9.74 -29.99
N GLY A 90 17.48 9.71 -31.31
CA GLY A 90 17.71 8.50 -32.12
C GLY A 90 19.19 8.14 -32.20
N VAL A 91 20.04 9.15 -32.38
CA VAL A 91 21.50 8.98 -32.48
C VAL A 91 22.10 8.46 -31.16
N PHE A 92 21.61 8.95 -30.01
CA PHE A 92 22.16 8.63 -28.70
C PHE A 92 21.31 7.65 -27.87
N GLN A 93 20.37 6.93 -28.50
CA GLN A 93 19.46 6.02 -27.79
C GLN A 93 20.17 4.99 -26.88
N ASN A 94 21.39 4.57 -27.24
CA ASN A 94 22.18 3.60 -26.50
C ASN A 94 23.24 4.24 -25.56
N ASN A 95 23.23 5.56 -25.40
CA ASN A 95 24.21 6.30 -24.62
C ASN A 95 23.54 7.13 -23.52
N LEU A 96 23.38 6.50 -22.35
CA LEU A 96 22.68 7.09 -21.20
C LEU A 96 23.28 8.43 -20.76
N ALA A 97 24.60 8.55 -20.75
CA ALA A 97 25.28 9.77 -20.30
C ALA A 97 25.02 10.97 -21.25
N ALA A 98 24.95 10.71 -22.55
CA ALA A 98 24.59 11.72 -23.54
C ALA A 98 23.12 12.13 -23.39
N LEU A 99 22.22 11.15 -23.19
CA LEU A 99 20.78 11.41 -22.97
C LEU A 99 20.52 12.24 -21.71
N GLU A 100 21.18 11.91 -20.59
CA GLU A 100 21.08 12.67 -19.35
C GLU A 100 21.53 14.13 -19.54
N THR A 101 22.62 14.33 -20.28
CA THR A 101 23.13 15.66 -20.62
C THR A 101 22.12 16.45 -21.47
N ILE A 102 21.51 15.81 -22.46
CA ILE A 102 20.47 16.41 -23.31
C ILE A 102 19.26 16.80 -22.47
N VAL A 103 18.75 15.91 -21.61
CA VAL A 103 17.60 16.18 -20.73
C VAL A 103 17.91 17.35 -19.81
N LYS A 104 19.11 17.41 -19.23
CA LYS A 104 19.52 18.52 -18.38
C LYS A 104 19.52 19.85 -19.12
N GLN A 105 20.06 19.90 -20.34
CA GLN A 105 20.08 21.11 -21.17
C GLN A 105 18.68 21.53 -21.64
N LEU A 106 17.79 20.57 -21.92
CA LEU A 106 16.41 20.84 -22.29
C LEU A 106 15.56 21.32 -21.11
N SER A 107 15.83 20.83 -19.90
CA SER A 107 15.10 21.23 -18.69
C SER A 107 15.26 22.72 -18.35
N THR A 108 16.36 23.33 -18.79
CA THR A 108 16.64 24.76 -18.59
C THR A 108 16.01 25.66 -19.65
N ARG A 109 15.30 25.12 -20.65
CA ARG A 109 14.78 25.88 -21.79
C ARG A 109 13.26 25.98 -21.80
N ASP A 110 12.76 27.06 -22.38
CA ASP A 110 11.34 27.25 -22.60
C ASP A 110 10.80 26.28 -23.65
N ARG A 111 9.71 25.58 -23.31
CA ARG A 111 9.09 24.54 -24.15
C ARG A 111 8.69 25.02 -25.54
N LEU A 112 8.35 26.31 -25.69
CA LEU A 112 7.92 26.91 -26.96
C LEU A 112 9.06 27.13 -27.96
N ASN A 113 10.31 27.16 -27.49
CA ASN A 113 11.50 27.43 -28.30
C ASN A 113 12.27 26.15 -28.67
N LEU A 114 11.71 24.98 -28.37
CA LEU A 114 12.35 23.71 -28.66
C LEU A 114 11.91 23.24 -30.06
N PRO A 115 12.85 22.94 -30.97
CA PRO A 115 12.53 22.42 -32.31
C PRO A 115 12.18 20.92 -32.25
N ILE A 116 11.31 20.54 -31.30
CA ILE A 116 10.87 19.18 -31.02
C ILE A 116 9.36 19.22 -30.75
N LEU A 117 8.64 18.24 -31.26
CA LEU A 117 7.25 18.01 -30.87
C LEU A 117 7.21 17.46 -29.44
N ILE A 118 6.78 18.28 -28.48
CA ILE A 118 6.51 17.83 -27.11
C ILE A 118 5.02 17.59 -26.99
N TYR A 119 4.59 16.35 -27.22
CA TYR A 119 3.19 15.99 -27.05
C TYR A 119 2.89 15.73 -25.57
N THR A 120 2.21 16.67 -24.92
CA THR A 120 1.80 16.53 -23.50
C THR A 120 0.56 15.64 -23.31
N THR A 121 -0.09 15.23 -24.39
CA THR A 121 -1.37 14.53 -24.40
C THR A 121 -1.24 13.04 -24.73
N PHE A 122 -0.08 12.42 -24.47
CA PHE A 122 -0.12 10.99 -24.21
C PHE A 122 -0.93 10.78 -22.94
N LYS A 123 -2.14 10.20 -23.07
CA LYS A 123 -2.81 9.61 -21.90
C LYS A 123 -1.78 8.69 -21.25
N SER A 124 -1.53 8.87 -19.96
CA SER A 124 -0.76 7.89 -19.19
C SER A 124 -1.36 6.52 -19.50
N GLN A 125 -0.57 5.61 -20.07
CA GLN A 125 -1.00 4.22 -20.26
C GLN A 125 -1.21 3.53 -18.91
N HIS A 126 -0.67 4.12 -17.84
CA HIS A 126 -0.81 3.72 -16.46
C HIS A 126 -1.76 4.70 -15.75
N GLN A 127 -3.07 4.57 -15.98
CA GLN A 127 -4.04 5.14 -15.04
C GLN A 127 -4.36 4.16 -13.90
N ASP A 128 -4.06 2.88 -14.09
CA ASP A 128 -4.22 1.83 -13.10
C ASP A 128 -2.84 1.38 -12.58
N ASP A 129 -2.56 1.66 -11.31
CA ASP A 129 -1.38 1.19 -10.57
C ASP A 129 -1.60 -0.23 -9.98
N GLY A 130 -2.61 -0.95 -10.47
CA GLY A 130 -2.96 -2.30 -10.03
C GLY A 130 -1.80 -3.29 -10.14
N GLU A 131 -1.26 -3.72 -9.00
CA GLU A 131 -0.24 -4.77 -8.92
C GLU A 131 -0.91 -6.16 -8.78
N LEU A 132 -0.72 -7.05 -9.76
CA LEU A 132 -1.13 -8.45 -9.67
C LEU A 132 0.09 -9.34 -9.34
N ILE A 133 0.04 -10.02 -8.20
CA ILE A 133 1.09 -10.96 -7.78
C ILE A 133 0.54 -12.39 -7.89
N GLN A 134 1.20 -13.24 -8.67
CA GLN A 134 0.82 -14.63 -8.84
C GLN A 134 2.02 -15.58 -8.67
N GLY A 135 1.84 -16.62 -7.87
CA GLY A 135 2.82 -17.70 -7.71
C GLY A 135 2.58 -18.79 -8.73
N ILE A 136 3.59 -19.10 -9.54
CA ILE A 136 3.53 -20.16 -10.56
C ILE A 136 4.82 -20.96 -10.61
N ASN A 137 4.69 -22.24 -10.95
CA ASN A 137 5.82 -23.09 -11.29
C ASN A 137 6.00 -23.04 -12.80
N LEU A 138 7.08 -22.42 -13.25
CA LEU A 138 7.52 -22.42 -14.63
C LEU A 138 8.86 -23.13 -14.73
N ASP A 139 9.00 -23.97 -15.74
CA ASP A 139 10.29 -24.60 -16.05
C ASP A 139 11.22 -23.58 -16.72
N HIS A 140 10.66 -22.70 -17.55
CA HIS A 140 11.38 -21.58 -18.17
C HIS A 140 10.62 -20.24 -18.07
N PRO A 141 11.33 -19.10 -17.86
CA PRO A 141 10.70 -17.77 -17.82
C PRO A 141 9.88 -17.40 -19.06
N LYS A 142 10.22 -17.97 -20.23
CA LYS A 142 9.51 -17.71 -21.49
C LYS A 142 8.11 -18.34 -21.51
N ASP A 143 7.84 -19.31 -20.64
CA ASP A 143 6.57 -20.01 -20.57
C ASP A 143 5.43 -19.10 -20.09
N VAL A 144 5.75 -17.93 -19.51
CA VAL A 144 4.76 -16.88 -19.20
C VAL A 144 3.96 -16.48 -20.43
N HIS A 145 4.60 -16.36 -21.59
CA HIS A 145 3.91 -15.99 -22.83
C HIS A 145 3.00 -17.10 -23.34
N GLN A 146 3.38 -18.36 -23.11
CA GLN A 146 2.59 -19.52 -23.55
C GLN A 146 1.38 -19.75 -22.64
N LYS A 147 1.51 -19.45 -21.34
CA LYS A 147 0.44 -19.58 -20.35
C LYS A 147 -0.29 -18.25 -20.08
N TYR A 148 -0.07 -17.23 -20.90
CA TYR A 148 -0.62 -15.89 -20.67
C TYR A 148 -2.12 -15.91 -20.40
N ASP A 149 -2.86 -16.67 -21.20
CA ASP A 149 -4.32 -16.78 -21.09
C ASP A 149 -4.76 -17.40 -19.75
N GLU A 150 -4.03 -18.39 -19.24
CA GLU A 150 -4.31 -19.02 -17.94
C GLU A 150 -3.98 -18.07 -16.76
N LEU A 151 -2.91 -17.29 -16.91
CA LEU A 151 -2.36 -16.45 -15.85
C LEU A 151 -3.17 -15.16 -15.67
N PHE A 152 -3.48 -14.48 -16.77
CA PHE A 152 -3.94 -13.09 -16.75
C PHE A 152 -5.39 -12.93 -17.22
N LEU A 153 -5.85 -13.72 -18.21
CA LEU A 153 -7.13 -13.49 -18.89
C LEU A 153 -8.36 -13.55 -17.96
N SER A 154 -8.32 -14.41 -16.93
CA SER A 154 -9.42 -14.55 -15.97
C SER A 154 -9.41 -13.51 -14.85
N LYS A 155 -8.32 -12.74 -14.71
CA LYS A 155 -8.05 -11.87 -13.55
C LYS A 155 -7.89 -10.40 -13.92
N LEU A 156 -7.53 -10.12 -15.16
CA LEU A 156 -7.65 -8.78 -15.74
C LEU A 156 -9.14 -8.51 -15.90
N LYS A 157 -9.62 -7.41 -15.33
CA LYS A 157 -10.98 -6.95 -15.59
C LYS A 157 -11.01 -6.51 -17.04
N ASP A 158 -11.73 -7.24 -17.88
CA ASP A 158 -12.16 -6.71 -19.17
C ASP A 158 -13.15 -5.58 -18.86
N ASP A 159 -12.64 -4.34 -18.86
CA ASP A 159 -13.52 -3.20 -18.98
C ASP A 159 -14.20 -3.32 -20.34
N ASN A 160 -15.46 -3.74 -20.34
CA ASN A 160 -16.33 -3.87 -21.52
C ASN A 160 -16.60 -2.51 -22.23
N GLU A 161 -15.83 -1.47 -21.92
CA GLU A 161 -15.89 -0.20 -22.62
C GLU A 161 -14.96 -0.23 -23.82
N THR A 162 -15.59 -0.08 -24.99
CA THR A 162 -15.05 0.08 -26.35
C THR A 162 -13.94 1.12 -26.47
N THR A 163 -12.82 0.88 -25.81
CA THR A 163 -11.60 1.67 -25.90
C THR A 163 -10.50 0.68 -26.19
N ASP A 164 -9.93 0.76 -27.39
CA ASP A 164 -8.71 0.07 -27.83
C ASP A 164 -7.48 0.56 -27.03
N SER A 165 -7.61 0.68 -25.71
CA SER A 165 -6.52 1.07 -24.84
C SER A 165 -5.60 -0.13 -24.68
N VAL A 166 -4.46 -0.07 -25.35
CA VAL A 166 -3.37 -1.02 -25.16
C VAL A 166 -2.77 -0.73 -23.79
N VAL A 167 -3.08 -1.58 -22.81
CA VAL A 167 -2.48 -1.52 -21.46
C VAL A 167 -1.13 -2.22 -21.52
N SER A 168 -0.07 -1.50 -21.17
CA SER A 168 1.27 -2.07 -21.04
C SER A 168 1.40 -2.76 -19.67
N ILE A 169 1.68 -4.07 -19.69
CA ILE A 169 1.90 -4.87 -18.48
C ILE A 169 3.41 -5.08 -18.30
N GLU A 170 3.95 -4.64 -17.16
CA GLU A 170 5.34 -4.88 -16.79
C GLU A 170 5.47 -6.17 -15.97
N TYR A 171 6.22 -7.14 -16.50
CA TYR A 171 6.46 -8.42 -15.80
C TYR A 171 7.66 -8.35 -14.87
N HIS A 172 7.41 -8.49 -13.57
CA HIS A 172 8.45 -8.66 -12.56
C HIS A 172 8.55 -10.13 -12.16
N LEU A 173 9.46 -10.89 -12.79
CA LEU A 173 9.70 -12.29 -12.44
C LEU A 173 10.72 -12.41 -11.32
N ILE A 174 10.31 -13.02 -10.21
CA ILE A 174 11.19 -13.38 -9.10
C ILE A 174 11.51 -14.86 -9.23
N ASN A 175 12.75 -15.18 -9.57
CA ASN A 175 13.21 -16.57 -9.57
C ASN A 175 13.54 -17.00 -8.13
N LEU A 176 12.72 -17.88 -7.58
CA LEU A 176 12.94 -18.45 -6.24
C LEU A 176 13.79 -19.72 -6.37
N PRO A 177 14.88 -19.86 -5.59
CA PRO A 177 15.70 -21.07 -5.62
C PRO A 177 14.88 -22.28 -5.16
N VAL A 178 15.14 -23.45 -5.74
CA VAL A 178 14.45 -24.71 -5.40
C VAL A 178 14.58 -25.06 -3.92
N THR A 179 15.64 -24.60 -3.25
CA THR A 179 15.85 -24.74 -1.80
C THR A 179 14.75 -24.07 -0.98
N LEU A 180 14.18 -22.97 -1.45
CA LEU A 180 13.03 -22.32 -0.81
C LEU A 180 11.76 -23.17 -0.89
N GLY A 181 11.60 -24.02 -1.92
CA GLY A 181 10.46 -24.93 -2.04
C GLY A 181 10.42 -26.00 -0.93
N SER A 182 11.58 -26.48 -0.47
CA SER A 182 11.68 -27.51 0.57
C SER A 182 11.59 -26.96 2.00
N ASN A 183 12.06 -25.73 2.25
CA ASN A 183 12.10 -25.12 3.59
C ASN A 183 11.47 -23.72 3.61
N GLN A 184 10.24 -23.57 3.10
CA GLN A 184 9.52 -22.29 2.98
C GLN A 184 9.33 -21.54 4.31
N GLN A 185 9.31 -22.26 5.43
CA GLN A 185 9.10 -21.69 6.76
C GLN A 185 10.38 -21.05 7.32
N ASN A 186 11.56 -21.62 7.03
CA ASN A 186 12.83 -21.13 7.55
C ASN A 186 13.12 -19.69 7.11
N LEU A 187 12.79 -19.32 5.86
CA LEU A 187 12.96 -17.94 5.41
C LEU A 187 12.12 -16.98 6.25
N MET A 188 10.87 -17.34 6.58
CA MET A 188 10.01 -16.47 7.37
C MET A 188 10.49 -16.38 8.82
N ILE A 189 10.99 -17.49 9.38
CA ILE A 189 11.57 -17.52 10.72
C ILE A 189 12.80 -16.60 10.77
N VAL A 190 13.74 -16.77 9.84
CA VAL A 190 14.96 -15.94 9.78
C VAL A 190 14.62 -14.46 9.57
N LEU A 191 13.64 -14.14 8.70
CA LEU A 191 13.19 -12.77 8.53
C LEU A 191 12.55 -12.21 9.80
N SER A 192 11.77 -13.01 10.54
CA SER A 192 11.14 -12.55 11.79
C SER A 192 12.14 -12.33 12.93
N GLU A 193 13.26 -13.07 12.94
CA GLU A 193 14.33 -12.93 13.94
C GLU A 193 15.31 -11.81 13.60
N THR A 194 15.23 -11.23 12.39
CA THR A 194 16.21 -10.25 11.94
C THR A 194 15.85 -8.83 12.41
N ASP A 195 16.77 -8.20 13.13
CA ASP A 195 16.65 -6.82 13.61
C ASP A 195 16.95 -5.74 12.54
N ARG A 196 17.37 -6.14 11.33
CA ARG A 196 17.78 -5.20 10.27
C ARG A 196 16.61 -4.87 9.34
N PRO A 197 16.05 -3.64 9.41
CA PRO A 197 14.92 -3.24 8.56
C PRO A 197 15.30 -3.18 7.07
N ASP A 198 16.57 -2.94 6.75
CA ASP A 198 17.09 -2.81 5.38
C ASP A 198 16.74 -4.01 4.49
N TYR A 199 16.65 -5.22 5.06
CA TYR A 199 16.28 -6.41 4.28
C TYR A 199 14.82 -6.37 3.81
N PHE A 200 13.93 -5.69 4.54
CA PHE A 200 12.53 -5.52 4.16
C PHE A 200 12.33 -4.43 3.11
N GLU A 201 13.35 -3.63 2.78
CA GLU A 201 13.31 -2.68 1.66
C GLU A 201 13.52 -3.39 0.30
N ASN A 202 14.02 -4.63 0.31
CA ASN A 202 14.23 -5.38 -0.92
C ASN A 202 12.89 -5.77 -1.57
N LYS A 203 12.70 -5.36 -2.82
CA LYS A 203 11.49 -5.66 -3.62
C LYS A 203 11.13 -7.15 -3.62
N VAL A 204 12.11 -8.05 -3.69
CA VAL A 204 11.88 -9.50 -3.69
C VAL A 204 11.23 -9.96 -2.39
N ILE A 205 11.77 -9.51 -1.25
CA ILE A 205 11.24 -9.85 0.08
C ILE A 205 9.83 -9.26 0.25
N GLN A 206 9.63 -8.01 -0.16
CA GLN A 206 8.31 -7.36 -0.13
C GLN A 206 7.28 -8.11 -0.98
N SER A 207 7.62 -8.53 -2.20
CA SER A 207 6.71 -9.30 -3.06
C SER A 207 6.37 -10.67 -2.47
N ILE A 208 7.33 -11.36 -1.84
CA ILE A 208 7.06 -12.63 -1.14
C ILE A 208 6.11 -12.42 0.04
N ILE A 209 6.33 -11.38 0.84
CA ILE A 209 5.47 -11.04 1.99
C ILE A 209 4.07 -10.66 1.50
N LYS A 210 3.96 -9.77 0.50
CA LYS A 210 2.68 -9.37 -0.12
C LYS A 210 1.93 -10.58 -0.69
N PHE A 211 2.63 -11.51 -1.35
CA PHE A 211 2.02 -12.73 -1.86
C PHE A 211 1.42 -13.58 -0.75
N LYS A 212 2.19 -13.88 0.31
CA LYS A 212 1.69 -14.65 1.45
C LYS A 212 0.54 -13.95 2.17
N TRP A 213 0.65 -12.63 2.31
CA TRP A 213 -0.38 -11.79 2.89
C TRP A 213 -1.70 -11.91 2.13
N ASN A 214 -1.67 -11.67 0.82
CA ASN A 214 -2.87 -11.69 -0.03
C ASN A 214 -3.47 -13.08 -0.16
N GLN A 215 -2.64 -14.12 -0.25
CA GLN A 215 -3.11 -15.48 -0.49
C GLN A 215 -3.67 -16.16 0.77
N TYR A 216 -3.02 -15.99 1.93
CA TYR A 216 -3.32 -16.80 3.12
C TYR A 216 -3.68 -15.94 4.33
N THR A 217 -2.88 -14.92 4.62
CA THR A 217 -2.91 -14.25 5.92
C THR A 217 -4.07 -13.28 6.05
N LYS A 218 -4.42 -12.55 4.99
CA LYS A 218 -5.49 -11.54 4.99
C LYS A 218 -6.85 -12.14 5.36
N SER A 219 -7.26 -13.21 4.68
CA SER A 219 -8.54 -13.89 4.95
C SER A 219 -8.59 -14.45 6.38
N PHE A 220 -7.49 -15.06 6.83
CA PHE A 220 -7.37 -15.60 8.18
C PHE A 220 -7.60 -14.52 9.26
N TYR A 221 -6.96 -13.36 9.14
CA TYR A 221 -7.13 -12.27 10.10
C TYR A 221 -8.49 -11.58 10.00
N GLN A 222 -9.02 -11.39 8.78
CA GLN A 222 -10.36 -10.82 8.58
C GLN A 222 -11.43 -11.68 9.27
N ASN A 223 -11.39 -13.01 9.13
CA ASN A 223 -12.34 -13.89 9.79
C ASN A 223 -12.26 -13.81 11.33
N ARG A 224 -11.05 -13.71 11.89
CA ARG A 224 -10.85 -13.51 13.33
C ARG A 224 -11.38 -12.16 13.81
N PHE A 225 -11.15 -11.11 13.03
CA PHE A 225 -11.66 -9.77 13.32
C PHE A 225 -13.19 -9.74 13.31
N TYR A 226 -13.85 -10.32 12.31
CA TYR A 226 -15.32 -10.40 12.27
C TYR A 226 -15.89 -11.22 13.43
N THR A 227 -15.26 -12.35 13.75
CA THR A 227 -15.65 -13.15 14.93
C THR A 227 -15.54 -12.34 16.22
N TYR A 228 -14.50 -11.51 16.35
CA TYR A 228 -14.33 -10.60 17.49
C TYR A 228 -15.35 -9.46 17.52
N LEU A 229 -15.74 -8.92 16.36
CA LEU A 229 -16.80 -7.91 16.27
C LEU A 229 -18.15 -8.45 16.74
N ILE A 230 -18.46 -9.72 16.43
CA ILE A 230 -19.66 -10.39 16.96
C ILE A 230 -19.62 -10.42 18.49
N PHE A 231 -18.47 -10.81 19.08
CA PHE A 231 -18.29 -10.76 20.53
C PHE A 231 -18.49 -9.34 21.08
N MET A 232 -17.90 -8.31 20.47
CA MET A 232 -18.05 -6.93 20.91
C MET A 232 -19.52 -6.48 20.87
N ALA A 233 -20.24 -6.77 19.79
CA ALA A 233 -21.64 -6.41 19.66
C ALA A 233 -22.51 -7.12 20.72
N SER A 234 -22.29 -8.43 20.93
CA SER A 234 -22.99 -9.19 21.97
C SER A 234 -22.68 -8.70 23.37
N PHE A 235 -21.43 -8.34 23.66
CA PHE A 235 -21.02 -7.83 24.96
C PHE A 235 -21.56 -6.43 25.25
N ILE A 236 -21.51 -5.53 24.27
CA ILE A 236 -22.13 -4.20 24.36
C ILE A 236 -23.63 -4.33 24.61
N PHE A 237 -24.30 -5.23 23.89
CA PHE A 237 -25.72 -5.52 24.09
C PHE A 237 -26.00 -6.05 25.52
N ASP A 238 -25.16 -6.95 26.04
CA ASP A 238 -25.27 -7.45 27.42
C ASP A 238 -25.15 -6.31 28.46
N ILE A 239 -24.20 -5.40 28.28
CA ILE A 239 -24.03 -4.23 29.16
C ILE A 239 -25.24 -3.29 29.08
N PHE A 240 -25.71 -2.96 27.88
CA PHE A 240 -26.87 -2.09 27.72
C PHE A 240 -28.12 -2.68 28.37
N TYR A 241 -28.37 -3.97 28.13
CA TYR A 241 -29.50 -4.68 28.73
C TYR A 241 -29.40 -4.72 30.25
N SER A 242 -28.23 -5.09 30.78
CA SER A 242 -27.97 -5.14 32.23
C SER A 242 -28.12 -3.76 32.89
N THR A 243 -27.73 -2.68 32.21
CA THR A 243 -27.80 -1.32 32.76
C THR A 243 -29.22 -0.78 32.73
N TYR A 244 -29.97 -1.03 31.66
CA TYR A 244 -31.37 -0.61 31.55
C TYR A 244 -32.26 -1.34 32.55
N ALA A 245 -32.08 -2.66 32.71
CA ALA A 245 -32.80 -3.44 33.72
C ALA A 245 -32.55 -2.90 35.14
N PHE A 246 -31.29 -2.56 35.45
CA PHE A 246 -30.91 -1.99 36.75
C PHE A 246 -31.48 -0.58 36.98
N ALA A 247 -31.52 0.26 35.96
CA ALA A 247 -32.09 1.60 36.05
C ALA A 247 -33.60 1.56 36.34
N GLN A 248 -34.32 0.59 35.77
CA GLN A 248 -35.76 0.42 35.97
C GLN A 248 -36.10 -0.18 37.36
N GLU A 249 -35.25 -1.06 37.88
CA GLU A 249 -35.43 -1.64 39.23
C GLU A 249 -35.29 -0.56 40.32
N ASN A 250 -34.33 0.35 40.21
CA ASN A 250 -34.15 1.45 41.17
C ASN A 250 -35.25 2.53 41.12
N ASP A 251 -35.93 2.69 39.97
CA ASP A 251 -37.04 3.65 39.81
C ASP A 251 -38.39 3.08 40.30
N SER A 252 -38.45 1.75 40.48
CA SER A 252 -39.63 1.01 40.98
C SER A 252 -39.82 1.15 42.48
N ASP A 253 -38.76 1.43 43.24
CA ASP A 253 -38.80 1.59 44.70
C ASP A 253 -39.49 2.90 45.17
N GLN A 254 -40.00 3.73 44.25
CA GLN A 254 -40.73 4.96 44.58
C GLN A 254 -42.20 5.03 44.14
N LYS A 255 -42.80 3.99 43.55
CA LYS A 255 -44.23 4.02 43.18
C LYS A 255 -45.05 2.92 43.81
N VAL A 256 -45.71 3.31 44.90
CA VAL A 256 -46.81 2.61 45.55
C VAL A 256 -48.06 2.67 44.65
N ASP A 257 -48.55 1.47 44.35
CA ASP A 257 -49.94 1.08 44.04
C ASP A 257 -50.56 1.32 42.65
N ASN A 258 -51.20 0.23 42.21
CA ASN A 258 -52.31 0.09 41.26
C ASN A 258 -52.05 -0.03 39.74
N GLN A 259 -52.32 -1.27 39.30
CA GLN A 259 -52.94 -1.72 38.05
C GLN A 259 -52.09 -1.75 36.76
N ASP A 260 -51.98 -2.99 36.25
CA ASP A 260 -51.72 -3.38 34.86
C ASP A 260 -50.54 -2.70 34.19
N THR A 261 -49.34 -2.97 34.70
CA THR A 261 -48.12 -2.83 33.91
C THR A 261 -47.53 -4.22 33.73
N GLU A 262 -47.56 -4.71 32.48
CA GLU A 262 -46.82 -5.89 32.06
C GLU A 262 -45.40 -5.79 32.60
N ILE A 263 -45.12 -6.62 33.60
CA ILE A 263 -43.84 -6.74 34.24
C ILE A 263 -42.89 -7.26 33.17
N PHE A 264 -42.17 -6.37 32.49
CA PHE A 264 -40.96 -6.72 31.76
C PHE A 264 -39.90 -7.11 32.80
N GLN A 265 -40.05 -8.30 33.39
CA GLN A 265 -38.95 -8.94 34.09
C GLN A 265 -37.79 -9.03 33.10
N PRO A 266 -36.55 -8.74 33.51
CA PRO A 266 -35.42 -8.97 32.64
C PRO A 266 -35.45 -10.45 32.25
N ASN A 267 -35.67 -10.74 30.97
CA ASN A 267 -35.69 -12.09 30.44
C ASN A 267 -34.34 -12.72 30.77
N ILE A 268 -34.30 -13.51 31.84
CA ILE A 268 -33.12 -14.23 32.35
C ILE A 268 -32.50 -15.04 31.21
N TRP A 269 -33.34 -15.56 30.32
CA TRP A 269 -32.95 -16.23 29.09
C TRP A 269 -32.10 -15.37 28.14
N ILE A 270 -32.44 -14.09 27.97
CA ILE A 270 -31.66 -13.16 27.14
C ILE A 270 -30.30 -12.92 27.79
N LYS A 271 -30.24 -12.63 29.10
CA LYS A 271 -28.98 -12.44 29.86
C LYS A 271 -28.07 -13.69 29.80
N ILE A 272 -28.63 -14.88 29.92
CA ILE A 272 -27.84 -16.13 29.87
C ILE A 272 -27.36 -16.40 28.45
N SER A 273 -28.21 -16.19 27.43
CA SER A 273 -27.85 -16.46 26.03
C SER A 273 -26.76 -15.53 25.50
N THR A 274 -26.80 -14.22 25.80
CA THR A 274 -25.75 -13.26 25.41
C THR A 274 -24.41 -13.64 26.01
N LYS A 275 -24.39 -14.05 27.29
CA LYS A 275 -23.18 -14.52 27.98
C LYS A 275 -22.67 -15.84 27.46
N ALA A 276 -23.56 -16.78 27.12
CA ALA A 276 -23.18 -18.05 26.51
C ALA A 276 -22.50 -17.81 25.15
N ILE A 277 -23.04 -16.93 24.31
CA ILE A 277 -22.44 -16.54 23.03
C ILE A 277 -21.04 -15.94 23.24
N CYS A 278 -20.92 -14.97 24.15
CA CYS A 278 -19.63 -14.34 24.46
C CYS A 278 -18.59 -15.35 24.98
N SER A 279 -19.02 -16.28 25.84
CA SER A 279 -18.17 -17.33 26.40
C SER A 279 -17.69 -18.31 25.32
N ILE A 280 -18.56 -18.73 24.39
CA ILE A 280 -18.18 -19.61 23.27
C ILE A 280 -17.11 -18.93 22.39
N VAL A 281 -17.28 -17.65 22.06
CA VAL A 281 -16.31 -16.91 21.25
C VAL A 281 -14.97 -16.76 21.97
N LEU A 282 -14.97 -16.47 23.28
CA LEU A 282 -13.73 -16.39 24.05
C LEU A 282 -13.05 -17.74 24.23
N CYS A 283 -13.81 -18.82 24.39
CA CYS A 283 -13.27 -20.18 24.38
C CYS A 283 -12.59 -20.51 23.04
N TYR A 284 -13.18 -20.09 21.91
CA TYR A 284 -12.52 -20.20 20.60
C TYR A 284 -11.17 -19.47 20.62
N PHE A 285 -11.10 -18.21 21.07
CA PHE A 285 -9.83 -17.49 21.16
C PHE A 285 -8.84 -18.13 22.14
N LEU A 286 -9.29 -18.65 23.28
CA LEU A 286 -8.47 -19.37 24.25
C LEU A 286 -7.76 -20.57 23.61
N THR A 287 -8.45 -21.35 22.77
CA THR A 287 -7.82 -22.50 22.09
C THR A 287 -6.67 -22.09 21.17
N TYR A 288 -6.77 -20.93 20.53
CA TYR A 288 -5.69 -20.38 19.70
C TYR A 288 -4.53 -19.88 20.56
N GLU A 289 -4.80 -19.17 21.65
CA GLU A 289 -3.76 -18.69 22.57
C GLU A 289 -2.98 -19.87 23.18
N ILE A 290 -3.67 -20.93 23.61
CA ILE A 290 -3.03 -22.15 24.12
C ILE A 290 -2.16 -22.80 23.04
N SER A 291 -2.64 -22.84 21.80
CA SER A 291 -1.87 -23.38 20.68
C SER A 291 -0.64 -22.52 20.39
N GLN A 292 -0.76 -21.19 20.48
CA GLN A 292 0.34 -20.25 20.27
C GLN A 292 1.40 -20.37 21.37
N ILE A 293 0.99 -20.47 22.64
CA ILE A 293 1.88 -20.73 23.78
C ILE A 293 2.65 -22.04 23.57
N ARG A 294 2.01 -23.08 23.05
CA ARG A 294 2.65 -24.37 22.79
C ARG A 294 3.75 -24.30 21.72
N VAL A 295 3.57 -23.46 20.71
CA VAL A 295 4.52 -23.33 19.58
C VAL A 295 5.65 -22.36 19.91
N GLN A 296 5.35 -21.19 20.49
CA GLN A 296 6.32 -20.12 20.76
C GLN A 296 7.03 -20.28 22.12
N GLY A 297 6.48 -21.08 23.04
CA GLY A 297 7.11 -21.39 24.32
C GLY A 297 7.39 -20.15 25.17
N LYS A 298 8.67 -19.89 25.46
CA LYS A 298 9.10 -18.77 26.33
C LYS A 298 9.06 -17.41 25.64
N GLU A 299 9.25 -17.37 24.33
CA GLU A 299 9.24 -16.11 23.56
C GLU A 299 7.85 -15.46 23.54
N TYR A 300 6.80 -16.26 23.72
CA TYR A 300 5.42 -15.76 23.89
C TYR A 300 5.31 -14.72 25.02
N PHE A 301 6.05 -14.91 26.12
CA PHE A 301 6.02 -14.02 27.28
C PHE A 301 6.90 -12.76 27.12
N SER A 302 7.58 -12.61 25.98
CA SER A 302 8.34 -11.39 25.70
C SER A 302 7.47 -10.28 25.09
N ASP A 303 6.37 -10.66 24.42
CA ASP A 303 5.44 -9.70 23.82
C ASP A 303 4.38 -9.25 24.83
N GLY A 304 4.35 -7.95 25.10
CA GLY A 304 3.36 -7.31 25.97
C GLY A 304 1.91 -7.50 25.51
N TRP A 305 1.67 -7.64 24.19
CA TRP A 305 0.33 -7.79 23.64
C TRP A 305 -0.35 -9.10 24.04
N ASN A 306 0.43 -10.18 24.14
CA ASN A 306 -0.06 -11.50 24.53
C ASN A 306 -0.63 -11.50 25.96
N TYR A 307 -0.04 -10.71 26.86
CA TYR A 307 -0.56 -10.55 28.22
C TYR A 307 -1.92 -9.88 28.24
N PHE A 308 -2.14 -8.88 27.40
CA PHE A 308 -3.44 -8.22 27.30
C PHE A 308 -4.51 -9.18 26.78
N ASP A 309 -4.20 -9.99 25.77
CA ASP A 309 -5.12 -10.98 25.23
C ASP A 309 -5.52 -12.04 26.27
N PHE A 310 -4.56 -12.57 27.02
CA PHE A 310 -4.85 -13.52 28.09
C PHE A 310 -5.63 -12.86 29.24
N SER A 311 -5.26 -11.63 29.62
CA SER A 311 -5.95 -10.89 30.67
C SER A 311 -7.41 -10.59 30.34
N HIS A 312 -7.72 -10.33 29.05
CA HIS A 312 -9.08 -10.11 28.58
C HIS A 312 -9.96 -11.34 28.78
N ILE A 313 -9.45 -12.52 28.39
CA ILE A 313 -10.16 -13.80 28.58
C ILE A 313 -10.37 -14.08 30.06
N LEU A 314 -9.34 -13.90 30.89
CA LEU A 314 -9.42 -14.12 32.33
C LEU A 314 -10.39 -13.15 33.01
N ALA A 315 -10.36 -11.87 32.66
CA ALA A 315 -11.23 -10.85 33.22
C ALA A 315 -12.70 -11.13 32.87
N PHE A 316 -12.98 -11.57 31.64
CA PHE A 316 -14.34 -11.96 31.25
C PHE A 316 -14.82 -13.21 31.99
N ALA A 317 -13.96 -14.22 32.14
CA ALA A 317 -14.29 -15.41 32.93
C ALA A 317 -14.60 -15.05 34.40
N ALA A 318 -13.80 -14.16 35.00
CA ALA A 318 -14.05 -13.64 36.33
C ALA A 318 -15.37 -12.85 36.41
N PHE A 319 -15.68 -12.03 35.40
CA PHE A 319 -16.96 -11.33 35.30
C PHE A 319 -18.15 -12.30 35.30
N CYS A 320 -18.09 -13.38 34.51
CA CYS A 320 -19.14 -14.41 34.49
C CYS A 320 -19.31 -15.06 35.87
N ILE A 321 -18.22 -15.47 36.53
CA ILE A 321 -18.29 -16.11 37.85
C ILE A 321 -18.86 -15.16 38.90
N LEU A 322 -18.39 -13.90 38.92
CA LEU A 322 -18.83 -12.91 39.90
C LEU A 322 -20.32 -12.56 39.75
N ASP A 323 -20.84 -12.50 38.52
CA ASP A 323 -22.25 -12.28 38.25
C ASP A 323 -23.16 -13.41 38.77
N PHE A 324 -22.64 -14.63 38.89
CA PHE A 324 -23.37 -15.77 39.48
C PHE A 324 -23.21 -15.90 40.98
N THR A 325 -22.11 -15.39 41.55
CA THR A 325 -21.71 -15.69 42.95
C THR A 325 -21.96 -14.54 43.91
N THR A 326 -21.95 -13.28 43.44
CA THR A 326 -21.85 -12.09 44.31
C THR A 326 -23.05 -11.19 44.15
N GLU A 327 -23.71 -10.86 45.27
CA GLU A 327 -24.76 -9.83 45.33
C GLU A 327 -24.19 -8.39 45.36
N ASN A 328 -22.89 -8.23 45.64
CA ASN A 328 -22.22 -6.93 45.69
C ASN A 328 -22.09 -6.28 44.30
N GLN A 329 -22.94 -5.28 44.04
CA GLN A 329 -23.04 -4.55 42.77
C GLN A 329 -21.75 -3.78 42.42
N ASP A 330 -21.02 -3.24 43.41
CA ASP A 330 -19.83 -2.41 43.16
C ASP A 330 -18.69 -3.21 42.51
N ASN A 331 -18.45 -4.43 42.99
CA ASN A 331 -17.43 -5.31 42.42
C ASN A 331 -17.79 -5.74 40.99
N LEU A 332 -19.08 -5.92 40.71
CA LEU A 332 -19.58 -6.26 39.38
C LEU A 332 -19.37 -5.10 38.40
N ILE A 333 -19.60 -3.86 38.84
CA ILE A 333 -19.37 -2.66 38.01
C ILE A 333 -17.87 -2.52 37.71
N LEU A 334 -17.00 -2.70 38.71
CA LEU A 334 -15.55 -2.57 38.54
C LEU A 334 -15.02 -3.59 37.52
N ILE A 335 -15.39 -4.87 37.66
CA ILE A 335 -14.94 -5.90 36.71
C ILE A 335 -15.51 -5.66 35.30
N LYS A 336 -16.76 -5.16 35.17
CA LYS A 336 -17.33 -4.75 33.88
C LYS A 336 -16.48 -3.68 33.20
N ILE A 337 -16.12 -2.61 33.92
CA ILE A 337 -15.28 -1.53 33.39
C ILE A 337 -13.93 -2.07 32.94
N LEU A 338 -13.31 -2.96 33.73
CA LEU A 338 -12.03 -3.57 33.36
C LEU A 338 -12.15 -4.38 32.05
N VAL A 339 -13.20 -5.20 31.90
CA VAL A 339 -13.45 -5.97 30.69
C VAL A 339 -13.68 -5.06 29.49
N ILE A 340 -14.40 -3.94 29.65
CA ILE A 340 -14.62 -2.96 28.58
C ILE A 340 -13.28 -2.39 28.09
N ILE A 341 -12.44 -1.92 29.01
CA ILE A 341 -11.12 -1.35 28.68
C ILE A 341 -10.26 -2.38 27.93
N LEU A 342 -10.18 -3.61 28.44
CA LEU A 342 -9.42 -4.70 27.80
C LEU A 342 -9.98 -5.06 26.42
N SER A 343 -11.30 -5.00 26.23
CA SER A 343 -11.94 -5.28 24.95
C SER A 343 -11.60 -4.24 23.88
N PHE A 344 -11.54 -2.96 24.25
CA PHE A 344 -11.08 -1.89 23.34
C PHE A 344 -9.59 -1.97 23.04
N MET A 345 -8.76 -2.35 24.02
CA MET A 345 -7.34 -2.60 23.80
C MET A 345 -7.11 -3.70 22.75
N LYS A 346 -7.88 -4.79 22.83
CA LYS A 346 -7.84 -5.87 21.83
C LYS A 346 -8.35 -5.43 20.46
N LEU A 347 -9.31 -4.51 20.39
CA LEU A 347 -9.74 -3.92 19.12
C LEU A 347 -8.60 -3.16 18.45
N PHE A 348 -7.82 -2.37 19.19
CA PHE A 348 -6.65 -1.66 18.63
C PHE A 348 -5.59 -2.62 18.09
N PHE A 349 -5.41 -3.78 18.72
CA PHE A 349 -4.51 -4.82 18.23
C PHE A 349 -4.93 -5.32 16.83
N PHE A 350 -6.22 -5.54 16.59
CA PHE A 350 -6.71 -5.92 15.26
C PHE A 350 -6.58 -4.79 14.23
N LEU A 351 -6.75 -3.53 14.64
CA LEU A 351 -6.59 -2.38 13.75
C LEU A 351 -5.13 -2.21 13.27
N ARG A 352 -4.14 -2.68 14.03
CA ARG A 352 -2.71 -2.66 13.65
C ARG A 352 -2.44 -3.34 12.31
N ILE A 353 -3.30 -4.26 11.90
CA ILE A 353 -3.14 -5.09 10.71
C ILE A 353 -3.52 -4.34 9.43
N TYR A 354 -4.37 -3.31 9.54
CA TYR A 354 -4.83 -2.54 8.38
C TYR A 354 -3.86 -1.40 8.10
N ASP A 355 -3.36 -1.30 6.86
CA ASP A 355 -2.31 -0.34 6.49
C ASP A 355 -2.61 1.11 6.91
N GLY A 356 -3.87 1.56 6.76
CA GLY A 356 -4.29 2.91 7.15
C GLY A 356 -4.24 3.18 8.67
N PHE A 357 -4.43 2.16 9.50
CA PHE A 357 -4.42 2.27 10.97
C PHE A 357 -3.10 1.78 11.60
N SER A 358 -2.33 0.98 10.87
CA SER A 358 -1.08 0.37 11.35
C SER A 358 -0.09 1.43 11.81
N PHE A 359 0.10 2.48 11.01
CA PHE A 359 0.95 3.61 11.35
C PHE A 359 0.52 4.27 12.68
N LEU A 360 -0.77 4.52 12.87
CA LEU A 360 -1.29 5.18 14.08
C LEU A 360 -1.04 4.32 15.33
N VAL A 361 -1.27 3.01 15.25
CA VAL A 361 -1.03 2.10 16.37
C VAL A 361 0.46 1.97 16.69
N GLN A 362 1.33 1.93 15.67
CA GLN A 362 2.78 1.90 15.87
C GLN A 362 3.30 3.18 16.54
N MET A 363 2.82 4.35 16.13
CA MET A 363 3.17 5.62 16.76
C MET A 363 2.74 5.64 18.22
N MET A 364 1.53 5.16 18.54
CA MET A 364 1.04 5.07 19.91
C MET A 364 1.90 4.12 20.76
N ALA A 365 2.31 2.97 20.22
CA ALA A 365 3.20 2.04 20.90
C ALA A 365 4.58 2.67 21.19
N GLY A 366 5.12 3.45 20.26
CA GLY A 366 6.33 4.25 20.46
C GLY A 366 6.19 5.24 21.63
N VAL A 367 5.08 5.99 21.65
CA VAL A 367 4.79 6.94 22.74
C VAL A 367 4.70 6.25 24.10
N PHE A 368 4.06 5.08 24.19
CA PHE A 368 4.01 4.33 25.46
C PHE A 368 5.39 3.85 25.92
N LYS A 369 6.27 3.46 24.99
CA LYS A 369 7.65 3.09 25.32
C LYS A 369 8.41 4.27 25.92
N ASP A 370 8.23 5.46 25.38
CA ASP A 370 8.85 6.69 25.88
C ASP A 370 8.25 7.15 27.22
N LEU A 371 6.92 7.01 27.37
CA LEU A 371 6.21 7.32 28.61
C LEU A 371 6.73 6.50 29.80
N LYS A 372 7.13 5.24 29.59
CA LYS A 372 7.71 4.40 30.64
C LYS A 372 8.96 5.03 31.27
N TYR A 373 9.86 5.57 30.45
CA TYR A 373 11.07 6.24 30.95
C TYR A 373 10.74 7.55 31.66
N PHE A 374 9.76 8.29 31.14
CA PHE A 374 9.27 9.51 31.77
C PHE A 374 8.68 9.24 33.16
N LEU A 375 7.81 8.24 33.31
CA LEU A 375 7.21 7.86 34.59
C LEU A 375 8.25 7.37 35.59
N PHE A 376 9.23 6.58 35.14
CA PHE A 376 10.33 6.15 36.00
C PHE A 376 11.12 7.34 36.56
N LYS A 377 11.44 8.31 35.71
CA LYS A 377 12.12 9.55 36.13
C LYS A 377 11.27 10.38 37.08
N LEU A 378 9.97 10.52 36.79
CA LEU A 378 9.02 11.25 37.63
C LEU A 378 8.92 10.62 39.03
N MET A 379 8.77 9.31 39.11
CA MET A 379 8.69 8.57 40.37
C MET A 379 9.96 8.69 41.20
N ASN A 380 11.13 8.57 40.58
CA ASN A 380 12.41 8.80 41.27
C ASN A 380 12.55 10.23 41.79
N THR A 381 12.09 11.22 41.02
CA THR A 381 12.12 12.62 41.45
C THR A 381 11.21 12.83 42.66
N MET A 382 9.98 12.28 42.65
CA MET A 382 9.08 12.33 43.80
C MET A 382 9.66 11.64 45.03
N ALA A 383 10.29 10.47 44.86
CA ALA A 383 10.93 9.75 45.96
C ALA A 383 12.09 10.56 46.58
N LEU A 384 12.93 11.19 45.75
CA LEU A 384 14.01 12.07 46.22
C LEU A 384 13.47 13.33 46.93
N THR A 385 12.40 13.94 46.43
CA THR A 385 11.77 15.08 47.11
C THR A 385 11.12 14.67 48.44
N SER A 386 10.50 13.49 48.51
CA SER A 386 9.94 12.98 49.76
C SER A 386 11.03 12.62 50.78
N TRP A 387 12.19 12.16 50.34
CA TRP A 387 13.34 11.87 51.20
C TRP A 387 14.00 13.14 51.76
N HIS A 388 13.96 14.25 51.03
CA HIS A 388 14.49 15.54 51.52
C HIS A 388 13.55 16.27 52.48
N ILE A 389 12.28 15.85 52.57
CA ILE A 389 11.24 16.44 53.43
C ILE A 389 11.13 15.69 54.78
N PHE A 390 11.62 14.45 54.86
CA PHE A 390 11.80 13.68 56.10
C PHE A 390 13.24 13.80 56.61
#